data_AF-A0A346RJS9-F1
#
_entry.id   AF-A0A346RJS9-F1
#
_cell.length_a   1.000
_cell.length_b   1.000
_cell.length_c   1.000
_cell.angle_alpha   90.00
_cell.angle_beta   90.00
_cell.angle_gamma   90.00
#
_symmetry.space_group_name_H-M   'P 1'
#
loop_
_entity.id
_entity.type
_entity.pdbx_description
1 polymer ?
#
loop_
_entity_poly.entity_id
_entity_poly.type
_entity_poly.pdbx_seq_one_letter_code
_entity_poly.pdbx_strand_id
1 'polypeptide(L)'
;MCMTLTIMLINLMIMTLTHPMAMGMLLLIQTILISMMINYLNMNFWFSYIMILVMIGGMLVLFMYMTSIASNEKFKISMKPMVYVFIWALFLLVNIMNDKMFVNNTMMESLNINYNFNYNLIKFMNFPSSMILFFMIIYLFITLIAVVKITNIKYGPMRQKM
;
A
#
# COMPACT_ATOMS: atom_id res chain seq x y z
N MET A 1 7.02 -9.92 -13.72
CA MET A 1 6.27 -11.16 -13.38
C MET A 1 6.60 -11.69 -11.98
N CYS A 2 7.88 -11.80 -11.59
CA CYS A 2 8.24 -12.22 -10.23
C CYS A 2 7.66 -11.29 -9.14
N MET A 3 7.78 -9.97 -9.31
CA MET A 3 7.21 -8.99 -8.38
C MET A 3 5.66 -8.99 -8.31
N THR A 4 4.95 -9.31 -9.39
CA THR A 4 3.48 -9.43 -9.32
C THR A 4 3.06 -10.65 -8.50
N LEU A 5 3.82 -11.76 -8.62
CA LEU A 5 3.58 -12.98 -7.87
C LEU A 5 3.86 -12.79 -6.37
N THR A 6 4.92 -12.07 -6.00
CA THR A 6 5.19 -11.74 -4.59
C THR A 6 4.05 -10.94 -3.95
N ILE A 7 3.52 -9.94 -4.66
CA ILE A 7 2.40 -9.13 -4.19
C ILE A 7 1.16 -10.01 -3.95
N MET A 8 0.85 -10.92 -4.87
CA MET A 8 -0.29 -11.84 -4.72
C MET A 8 -0.14 -12.74 -3.49
N LEU A 9 1.06 -13.21 -3.21
CA LEU A 9 1.30 -14.03 -2.02
C LEU A 9 1.19 -13.25 -0.73
N ILE A 10 1.70 -12.02 -0.69
CA ILE A 10 1.54 -11.16 0.48
C ILE A 10 0.05 -10.90 0.76
N ASN A 11 -0.77 -10.70 -0.28
CA ASN A 11 -2.23 -10.60 -0.12
C ASN A 11 -2.85 -11.84 0.54
N LEU A 12 -2.45 -13.03 0.11
CA LEU A 12 -2.93 -14.29 0.71
C LEU A 12 -2.46 -14.43 2.17
N MET A 13 -1.22 -14.03 2.48
CA MET A 13 -0.71 -14.04 3.86
C MET A 13 -1.53 -13.13 4.77
N ILE A 14 -1.83 -11.90 4.31
CA ILE A 14 -2.58 -10.89 5.06
C ILE A 14 -3.94 -11.45 5.51
N MET A 15 -4.65 -12.20 4.66
CA MET A 15 -5.93 -12.82 5.01
C MET A 15 -5.84 -13.84 6.14
N THR A 16 -4.67 -14.45 6.38
CA THR A 16 -4.50 -15.50 7.39
C THR A 16 -3.96 -15.01 8.72
N LEU A 17 -3.56 -13.74 8.81
CA LEU A 17 -2.95 -13.17 10.01
C LEU A 17 -3.99 -12.56 10.92
N THR A 18 -3.84 -12.83 12.21
CA THR A 18 -4.76 -12.36 13.25
C THR A 18 -4.21 -11.15 14.00
N HIS A 19 -2.89 -11.03 14.12
CA HIS A 19 -2.29 -9.96 14.92
C HIS A 19 -2.16 -8.66 14.11
N PRO A 20 -2.74 -7.54 14.58
CA PRO A 20 -2.79 -6.27 13.82
C PRO A 20 -1.40 -5.72 13.50
N MET A 21 -0.42 -5.87 14.40
CA MET A 21 0.96 -5.43 14.14
C MET A 21 1.62 -6.21 12.99
N ALA A 22 1.40 -7.53 12.90
CA ALA A 22 1.99 -8.33 11.83
C ALA A 22 1.29 -8.06 10.49
N MET A 23 -0.02 -7.83 10.52
CA MET A 23 -0.77 -7.34 9.37
C MET A 23 -0.23 -5.99 8.88
N GLY A 24 0.04 -5.06 9.80
CA GLY A 24 0.66 -3.77 9.50
C GLY A 24 2.06 -3.89 8.91
N MET A 25 2.92 -4.76 9.45
CA MET A 25 4.25 -4.96 8.87
C MET A 25 4.21 -5.52 7.44
N LEU A 26 3.32 -6.48 7.16
CA LEU A 26 3.20 -7.05 5.81
C LEU A 26 2.60 -6.06 4.81
N LEU A 27 1.64 -5.25 5.24
CA LEU A 27 1.12 -4.15 4.41
C LEU A 27 2.23 -3.14 4.08
N LEU A 28 3.18 -2.84 4.98
CA LEU A 28 4.30 -1.94 4.68
C LEU A 28 5.18 -2.53 3.58
N ILE A 29 5.57 -3.81 3.71
CA ILE A 29 6.37 -4.50 2.68
C ILE A 29 5.62 -4.51 1.34
N GLN A 30 4.32 -4.76 1.36
CA GLN A 30 3.49 -4.74 0.16
C GLN A 30 3.50 -3.37 -0.51
N THR A 31 3.33 -2.29 0.25
CA THR A 31 3.30 -0.92 -0.31
C THR A 31 4.63 -0.53 -0.95
N ILE A 32 5.75 -0.94 -0.37
CA ILE A 32 7.08 -0.76 -0.97
C ILE A 32 7.17 -1.53 -2.29
N LEU A 33 6.76 -2.80 -2.34
CA LEU A 33 6.80 -3.60 -3.57
C LEU A 33 5.90 -3.01 -4.68
N ILE A 34 4.69 -2.54 -4.33
CA ILE A 34 3.81 -1.91 -5.31
C ILE A 34 4.39 -0.58 -5.80
N SER A 35 5.00 0.22 -4.93
CA SER A 35 5.63 1.48 -5.34
C SER A 35 6.78 1.26 -6.34
N MET A 36 7.56 0.20 -6.15
CA MET A 36 8.61 -0.21 -7.09
C MET A 36 8.01 -0.68 -8.43
N MET A 37 6.89 -1.40 -8.41
CA MET A 37 6.18 -1.81 -9.63
C MET A 37 5.61 -0.64 -10.40
N ILE A 38 5.01 0.34 -9.73
CA ILE A 38 4.51 1.57 -10.35
C ILE A 38 5.66 2.35 -10.99
N ASN A 39 6.82 2.36 -10.34
CA ASN A 39 8.01 2.99 -10.89
C ASN A 39 8.55 2.28 -12.13
N TYR A 40 8.41 0.96 -12.21
CA TYR A 40 8.79 0.21 -13.41
C TYR A 40 7.82 0.45 -14.57
N LEU A 41 6.52 0.56 -14.28
CA LEU A 41 5.47 0.76 -15.29
C LEU A 41 5.41 2.18 -15.82
N ASN A 42 5.63 3.17 -14.95
CA ASN A 42 5.57 4.57 -15.30
C ASN A 42 6.97 5.14 -15.34
N MET A 43 7.28 5.86 -16.42
CA MET A 43 8.54 6.59 -16.53
C MET A 43 8.68 7.73 -15.48
N ASN A 44 7.60 8.10 -14.78
CA ASN A 44 7.55 9.21 -13.82
C ASN A 44 7.53 8.74 -12.36
N PHE A 45 8.50 9.21 -11.58
CA PHE A 45 8.67 8.89 -10.15
C PHE A 45 7.63 9.53 -9.21
N TRP A 46 6.86 10.53 -9.67
CA TRP A 46 5.94 11.27 -8.79
C TRP A 46 4.83 10.40 -8.20
N PHE A 47 4.27 9.47 -8.97
CA PHE A 47 3.19 8.61 -8.49
C PHE A 47 3.67 7.56 -7.49
N SER A 48 4.84 6.95 -7.72
CA SER A 48 5.44 6.00 -6.78
C SER A 48 5.79 6.69 -5.46
N TYR A 49 6.28 7.93 -5.50
CA TYR A 49 6.59 8.73 -4.31
C TYR A 49 5.35 9.10 -3.49
N ILE A 50 4.30 9.65 -4.12
CA ILE A 50 3.05 10.01 -3.43
C ILE A 50 2.44 8.77 -2.74
N MET A 51 2.48 7.62 -3.41
CA MET A 51 1.94 6.38 -2.86
C MET A 51 2.70 5.90 -1.63
N ILE A 52 4.04 5.97 -1.62
CA ILE A 52 4.85 5.64 -0.44
C ILE A 52 4.50 6.56 0.73
N LEU A 53 4.43 7.88 0.51
CA LEU A 53 4.16 8.86 1.56
C LEU A 53 2.80 8.63 2.24
N VAL A 54 1.75 8.52 1.43
CA VAL A 54 0.38 8.39 1.95
C VAL A 54 0.20 7.08 2.71
N MET A 55 0.73 5.96 2.18
CA MET A 55 0.57 4.66 2.82
C MET A 55 1.39 4.54 4.11
N ILE A 56 2.67 4.97 4.11
CA ILE A 56 3.48 4.95 5.33
C ILE A 56 2.86 5.85 6.41
N GLY A 57 2.41 7.06 6.03
CA GLY A 57 1.74 7.98 6.96
C GLY A 57 0.50 7.38 7.62
N GLY A 58 -0.40 6.78 6.83
CA GLY A 58 -1.61 6.14 7.36
C GLY A 58 -1.32 4.94 8.26
N MET A 59 -0.31 4.15 7.92
CA MET A 59 0.07 2.96 8.68
C MET A 59 0.75 3.27 10.01
N LEU A 60 1.52 4.36 10.11
CA LEU A 60 2.09 4.81 11.37
C LEU A 60 1.01 5.26 12.36
N VAL A 61 -0.06 5.92 11.89
CA VAL A 61 -1.21 6.30 12.73
C VAL A 61 -1.93 5.05 13.25
N LEU A 62 -2.17 4.06 12.39
CA LEU A 62 -2.76 2.77 12.81
C LEU A 62 -1.87 2.03 13.83
N PHE A 63 -0.55 2.07 13.65
CA PHE A 63 0.39 1.47 14.60
C PHE A 63 0.31 2.14 15.98
N MET A 64 0.30 3.47 16.05
CA MET A 64 0.14 4.21 17.31
C MET A 64 -1.20 3.90 18.00
N TYR A 65 -2.29 3.79 17.22
CA TYR A 65 -3.59 3.45 17.77
C TYR A 65 -3.60 2.05 18.39
N MET A 66 -3.07 1.05 17.68
CA MET A 66 -3.06 -0.34 18.16
C MET A 66 -2.18 -0.53 19.41
N THR A 67 -1.01 0.11 19.47
CA THR A 67 -0.15 0.05 20.68
C THR A 67 -0.77 0.76 21.88
N SER A 68 -1.64 1.76 21.65
CA SER A 68 -2.34 2.45 22.74
C SER A 68 -3.52 1.66 23.32
N ILE A 69 -4.08 0.70 22.58
CA ILE A 69 -5.33 0.00 22.94
C ILE A 69 -5.11 -1.42 23.43
N ALA A 70 -4.08 -2.12 22.93
CA ALA A 70 -3.80 -3.49 23.34
C ALA A 70 -2.44 -3.58 24.04
N SER A 71 -2.44 -4.12 25.27
CA SER A 71 -1.24 -4.60 25.94
C SER A 71 -0.57 -5.66 25.05
N ASN A 72 0.76 -5.58 24.86
CA ASN A 72 1.61 -6.52 24.11
C ASN A 72 1.24 -8.00 24.29
N GLU A 73 0.24 -8.49 23.57
CA GLU A 73 -0.08 -9.92 23.55
C GLU A 73 1.07 -10.67 22.90
N LYS A 74 1.45 -11.81 23.49
CA LYS A 74 2.54 -12.62 22.96
C LYS A 74 2.21 -13.06 21.54
N PHE A 75 3.09 -12.74 20.60
CA PHE A 75 2.93 -13.06 19.20
C PHE A 75 2.90 -14.58 18.99
N LYS A 76 1.70 -15.14 18.73
CA LYS A 76 1.54 -16.55 18.35
C LYS A 76 1.67 -16.67 16.83
N ILE A 77 2.83 -17.14 16.38
CA ILE A 77 3.07 -17.43 14.95
C ILE A 77 2.24 -18.65 14.58
N SER A 78 1.31 -18.48 13.64
CA SER A 78 0.64 -19.63 13.02
C SER A 78 1.55 -20.22 11.94
N MET A 79 1.49 -21.55 11.75
CA MET A 79 2.24 -22.22 10.67
C MET A 79 1.58 -22.08 9.29
N LYS A 80 0.35 -21.56 9.23
CA LYS A 80 -0.40 -21.32 7.99
C LYS A 80 0.37 -20.49 6.94
N PRO A 81 1.02 -19.36 7.29
CA PRO A 81 1.88 -18.62 6.36
C PRO A 81 3.02 -19.46 5.76
N MET A 82 3.52 -20.49 6.45
CA MET A 82 4.68 -21.26 5.98
C MET A 82 4.39 -22.05 4.68
N VAL A 83 3.14 -22.47 4.47
CA VAL A 83 2.73 -23.17 3.24
C VAL A 83 2.82 -22.24 2.02
N TYR A 84 2.37 -21.00 2.15
CA TYR A 84 2.43 -20.04 1.05
C TYR A 84 3.88 -19.65 0.71
N VAL A 85 4.78 -19.61 1.69
CA VAL A 85 6.22 -19.40 1.43
C VAL A 85 6.79 -20.55 0.59
N PHE A 86 6.43 -21.79 0.89
CA PHE A 86 6.89 -22.95 0.14
C PHE A 86 6.40 -22.94 -1.32
N ILE A 87 5.12 -22.60 -1.52
CA ILE A 87 4.54 -22.43 -2.86
C ILE A 87 5.30 -21.35 -3.64
N TRP A 88 5.63 -20.23 -3.00
CA TRP A 88 6.39 -19.16 -3.65
C TRP A 88 7.79 -19.61 -4.09
N ALA A 89 8.51 -20.35 -3.24
CA ALA A 89 9.84 -20.84 -3.54
C ALA A 89 9.86 -21.73 -4.80
N LEU A 90 8.84 -22.58 -4.97
CA LEU A 90 8.69 -23.41 -6.17
C LEU A 90 8.44 -22.56 -7.42
N PHE A 91 7.61 -21.52 -7.32
CA PHE A 91 7.37 -20.62 -8.46
C PHE A 91 8.60 -19.79 -8.85
N LEU A 92 9.45 -19.42 -7.90
CA LEU A 92 10.71 -18.73 -8.21
C LEU A 92 11.63 -19.59 -9.07
N LEU A 93 11.75 -20.88 -8.75
CA LEU A 93 12.57 -21.82 -9.52
C LEU A 93 12.14 -21.90 -10.98
N VAL A 94 10.82 -21.91 -11.24
CA VAL A 94 10.27 -21.93 -12.60
C VAL A 94 10.58 -20.62 -13.34
N ASN A 95 10.47 -19.47 -12.67
CA ASN A 95 10.71 -18.17 -13.31
C ASN A 95 12.19 -17.96 -13.68
N ILE A 96 13.14 -18.43 -12.86
CA ILE A 96 14.59 -18.32 -13.15
C ILE A 96 14.94 -19.03 -14.47
N MET A 97 14.23 -20.11 -14.82
CA MET A 97 14.45 -20.82 -16.08
C MET A 97 13.92 -20.06 -17.29
N ASN A 98 12.84 -19.27 -17.13
CA ASN A 98 12.21 -18.52 -18.22
C ASN A 98 12.84 -17.15 -18.48
N ASP A 99 13.55 -16.57 -17.51
CA ASP A 99 14.03 -15.18 -17.56
C ASP A 99 15.04 -14.92 -18.70
N LYS A 100 15.78 -15.94 -19.13
CA LYS A 100 16.77 -15.82 -20.22
C LYS A 100 16.17 -15.43 -21.58
N MET A 101 14.86 -15.63 -21.78
CA MET A 101 14.18 -15.33 -23.05
C MET A 101 13.58 -13.91 -23.12
N PHE A 102 13.25 -13.28 -21.98
CA PHE A 102 12.44 -12.04 -21.97
C PHE A 102 13.25 -10.73 -21.87
N VAL A 103 14.50 -10.81 -21.41
CA VAL A 103 15.35 -9.61 -21.21
C VAL A 103 15.69 -8.89 -22.52
N ASN A 104 15.68 -9.59 -23.66
CA ASN A 104 16.15 -9.01 -24.92
C ASN A 104 15.11 -8.13 -25.65
N ASN A 105 13.80 -8.32 -25.41
CA ASN A 105 12.76 -7.59 -26.14
C ASN A 105 12.28 -6.30 -25.45
N THR A 106 12.38 -6.20 -24.12
CA THR A 106 11.77 -5.10 -23.36
C THR A 106 12.65 -3.85 -23.26
N MET A 107 13.97 -3.99 -23.42
CA MET A 107 14.91 -2.86 -23.41
C MET A 107 14.80 -1.97 -24.66
N MET A 108 14.29 -2.48 -25.79
CA MET A 108 14.20 -1.71 -27.04
C MET A 108 12.98 -0.78 -27.12
N GLU A 109 11.87 -1.07 -26.42
CA GLU A 109 10.64 -0.27 -26.52
C GLU A 109 10.62 0.96 -25.60
N SER A 110 11.54 1.05 -24.62
CA SER A 110 11.50 2.07 -23.56
C SER A 110 12.11 3.42 -23.95
N LEU A 111 12.81 3.53 -25.08
CA LEU A 111 13.57 4.74 -25.43
C LEU A 111 12.72 5.90 -26.01
N ASN A 112 11.45 5.67 -26.37
CA ASN A 112 10.64 6.64 -27.12
C ASN A 112 9.57 7.42 -26.31
N ILE A 113 9.55 7.36 -24.97
CA ILE A 113 8.40 7.87 -24.17
C ILE A 113 8.70 9.21 -23.46
N ASN A 114 9.80 9.89 -23.77
CA ASN A 114 10.31 11.02 -22.97
C ASN A 114 9.56 12.36 -23.06
N TYR A 115 8.43 12.49 -23.78
CA TYR A 115 7.83 13.82 -24.03
C TYR A 115 6.53 14.16 -23.28
N ASN A 116 5.90 13.24 -22.55
CA ASN A 116 4.60 13.52 -21.89
C ASN A 116 4.64 13.67 -20.36
N PHE A 117 5.84 13.78 -19.77
CA PHE A 117 6.02 13.75 -18.31
C PHE A 117 5.28 14.81 -17.52
N ASN A 118 5.24 16.06 -18.00
CA ASN A 118 4.64 17.17 -17.26
C ASN A 118 3.11 17.26 -17.43
N TYR A 119 2.54 16.68 -18.50
CA TYR A 119 1.11 16.76 -18.76
C TYR A 119 0.28 15.93 -17.77
N ASN A 120 0.83 14.85 -17.20
CA ASN A 120 0.08 13.94 -16.34
C ASN A 120 -0.37 14.57 -15.02
N LEU A 121 0.44 15.43 -14.40
CA LEU A 121 0.07 16.11 -13.14
C LEU A 121 -0.86 17.31 -13.40
N ILE A 122 -0.58 18.07 -14.47
CA ILE A 122 -1.32 19.29 -14.81
C ILE A 122 -2.75 18.96 -15.30
N LYS A 123 -2.99 17.72 -15.76
CA LYS A 123 -4.31 17.25 -16.21
C LYS A 123 -5.42 17.55 -15.20
N PHE A 124 -5.17 17.36 -13.89
CA PHE A 124 -6.21 17.58 -12.87
C PHE A 124 -6.51 19.06 -12.61
N MET A 125 -5.62 19.97 -13.00
CA MET A 125 -5.86 21.41 -12.91
C MET A 125 -6.65 21.94 -14.12
N ASN A 126 -6.64 21.23 -15.25
CA ASN A 126 -7.33 21.65 -16.46
C ASN A 126 -8.80 21.18 -16.47
N PHE A 127 -9.67 21.98 -17.08
CA PHE A 127 -11.04 21.53 -17.39
C PHE A 127 -10.99 20.38 -18.41
N PRO A 128 -11.87 19.35 -18.30
CA PRO A 128 -12.96 19.19 -17.34
C PRO A 128 -12.58 18.49 -16.01
N SER A 129 -11.36 17.95 -15.90
CA SER A 129 -10.92 17.17 -14.72
C SER A 129 -10.77 17.99 -13.44
N SER A 130 -10.66 19.32 -13.52
CA SER A 130 -10.70 20.22 -12.37
C SER A 130 -11.96 20.06 -11.51
N MET A 131 -13.09 19.63 -12.08
CA MET A 131 -14.31 19.32 -11.32
C MET A 131 -14.10 18.18 -10.31
N ILE A 132 -13.30 17.17 -10.68
CA ILE A 132 -12.95 16.06 -9.78
C ILE A 132 -12.11 16.60 -8.61
N LEU A 133 -11.19 17.52 -8.88
CA LEU A 133 -10.37 18.14 -7.83
C LEU A 133 -11.23 18.93 -6.84
N PHE A 134 -12.20 19.74 -7.32
CA PHE A 134 -13.13 20.44 -6.43
C PHE A 134 -13.96 19.48 -5.58
N PHE A 135 -14.45 18.38 -6.15
CA PHE A 135 -15.18 17.36 -5.40
C PHE A 135 -14.33 16.75 -4.28
N MET A 136 -13.06 16.43 -4.54
CA MET A 136 -12.15 15.87 -3.53
C MET A 136 -11.85 16.84 -2.38
N ILE A 137 -11.73 18.14 -2.66
CA ILE A 137 -11.56 19.16 -1.60
C ILE A 137 -12.78 19.19 -0.69
N ILE A 138 -13.98 19.24 -1.26
CA ILE A 138 -15.24 19.26 -0.48
C ILE A 138 -15.37 17.96 0.34
N TYR A 139 -15.05 16.81 -0.25
CA TYR A 139 -15.07 15.53 0.44
C TYR A 139 -14.15 15.53 1.67
N LEU A 140 -12.87 15.91 1.51
CA LEU A 140 -11.93 15.97 2.62
C LEU A 140 -12.39 16.96 3.70
N PHE A 141 -12.94 18.11 3.32
CA PHE A 141 -13.47 19.08 4.28
C PHE A 141 -14.64 18.52 5.10
N ILE A 142 -15.59 17.83 4.47
CA ILE A 142 -16.70 17.17 5.15
C ILE A 142 -16.17 16.07 6.09
N THR A 143 -15.18 15.28 5.67
CA THR A 143 -14.58 14.25 6.54
C THR A 143 -13.94 14.85 7.78
N LEU A 144 -13.26 16.00 7.69
CA LEU A 144 -12.68 16.69 8.84
C LEU A 144 -13.77 17.10 9.85
N ILE A 145 -14.86 17.72 9.37
CA ILE A 145 -15.99 18.10 10.23
C ILE A 145 -16.61 16.87 10.90
N ALA A 146 -16.79 15.78 10.15
CA ALA A 146 -17.33 14.54 10.68
C ALA A 146 -16.42 13.95 11.77
N VAL A 147 -15.10 13.89 11.55
CA VAL A 147 -14.12 13.40 12.52
C VAL A 147 -14.18 14.24 13.80
N VAL A 148 -14.19 15.58 13.72
CA VAL A 148 -14.29 16.45 14.91
C VAL A 148 -15.59 16.22 15.68
N LYS A 149 -16.72 15.98 14.99
CA LYS A 149 -18.00 15.65 15.66
C LYS A 149 -17.96 14.28 16.35
N ILE A 150 -17.31 13.28 15.75
CA ILE A 150 -17.17 11.93 16.33
C ILE A 150 -16.24 11.95 17.54
N THR A 151 -15.14 12.72 17.50
CA THR A 151 -14.19 12.77 18.62
C THR A 151 -14.69 13.61 19.80
N ASN A 152 -15.64 14.53 19.60
CA ASN A 152 -16.18 15.40 20.64
C ASN A 152 -17.23 14.73 21.55
N ILE A 153 -17.30 13.39 21.58
CA ILE A 153 -18.19 12.65 22.46
C ILE A 153 -17.70 12.78 23.92
N LYS A 154 -18.38 13.60 24.72
CA LYS A 154 -18.11 13.82 26.15
C LYS A 154 -18.69 12.71 27.03
N TYR A 155 -18.42 11.44 26.76
CA TYR A 155 -18.63 10.42 27.78
C TYR A 155 -17.37 10.34 28.64
N GLY A 156 -17.53 10.56 29.95
CA GLY A 156 -16.44 10.49 30.92
C GLY A 156 -15.67 9.17 30.83
N PRO A 157 -14.48 9.08 31.43
CA PRO A 157 -13.60 7.92 31.27
C PRO A 157 -14.38 6.63 31.53
N MET A 158 -14.27 5.64 30.62
CA MET A 158 -14.67 4.24 30.84
C MET A 158 -13.75 3.58 31.88
N ARG A 159 -13.60 4.23 33.03
CA ARG A 159 -13.00 3.64 34.23
C ARG A 159 -14.18 3.37 35.15
N GLN A 160 -14.53 2.10 35.32
CA GLN A 160 -15.32 1.72 36.48
C GLN A 160 -14.60 2.26 37.71
N LYS A 161 -15.29 3.09 38.49
CA LYS A 161 -14.87 3.35 39.87
C LYS A 161 -14.80 1.98 40.55
N MET A 162 -13.58 1.56 40.90
CA MET A 162 -13.41 0.61 42.01
C MET A 162 -13.99 1.23 43.28
#